data_AF-T1EHJ9-F1
#
_entry.id   AF-T1EHJ9-F1
#
_cell.length_a   1.000
_cell.length_b   1.000
_cell.length_c   1.000
_cell.angle_alpha   90.00
_cell.angle_beta   90.00
_cell.angle_gamma   90.00
#
_symmetry.space_group_name_H-M   'P 1'
#
loop_
_entity.id
_entity.type
_entity.pdbx_description
1 polymer ?
#
loop_
_entity_poly.entity_id
_entity_poly.type
_entity_poly.pdbx_seq_one_letter_code
_entity_poly.pdbx_strand_id
1 'polypeptide(L)' 'LGFYIREGNGRDRWDGVFISRLAAGSVAEQNGLLKIGDEILSVNGAVVNRKRLEDVVISM' A
#
# COMPACT_ATOMS: atom_id res chain seq x y z
N LEU A 1 -10.84 5.00 4.02
CA LEU A 1 -10.37 4.87 2.62
C LEU A 1 -10.73 3.52 2.02
N GLY A 2 -10.51 2.39 2.72
CA GLY A 2 -11.04 1.08 2.33
C GLY A 2 -10.13 0.29 1.40
N PHE A 3 -8.83 0.27 1.69
CA PHE A 3 -7.88 -0.59 1.02
C PHE A 3 -7.05 -1.33 2.07
N TYR A 4 -6.52 -2.49 1.70
CA TYR A 4 -5.65 -3.31 2.53
C TYR A 4 -4.25 -3.29 1.94
N ILE A 5 -3.24 -3.41 2.81
CA ILE A 5 -1.83 -3.39 2.41
C ILE A 5 -1.16 -4.73 2.72
N ARG A 6 -0.07 -5.02 2.01
CA ARG A 6 0.78 -6.20 2.22
C ARG A 6 2.23 -5.85 1.91
N GLU A 7 3.17 -6.51 2.58
CA GLU A 7 4.58 -6.47 2.21
C GLU A 7 4.87 -7.28 0.94
N GLY A 8 5.65 -6.69 0.04
CA GLY A 8 6.00 -7.27 -1.26
C GLY A 8 4.85 -7.28 -2.27
N ASN A 9 5.16 -7.44 -3.56
CA ASN A 9 4.16 -7.45 -4.63
C ASN A 9 3.50 -8.82 -4.84
N GLY A 10 3.98 -9.87 -4.16
CA GLY A 10 3.44 -11.23 -4.26
C GLY A 10 3.78 -11.94 -5.56
N ARG A 11 4.79 -11.46 -6.30
CA ARG A 11 5.33 -12.07 -7.52
C ARG A 11 6.82 -12.30 -7.38
N ASP A 12 7.60 -11.23 -7.47
CA ASP A 12 9.06 -11.25 -7.54
C ASP A 12 9.72 -10.30 -6.52
N ARG A 13 8.94 -9.35 -5.99
CA ARG A 13 9.43 -8.35 -5.06
C ARG A 13 8.95 -8.62 -3.64
N TRP A 14 9.92 -8.83 -2.75
CA TRP A 14 9.69 -9.16 -1.34
C TRP A 14 9.69 -7.93 -0.42
N ASP A 15 10.18 -6.78 -0.90
CA ASP A 15 10.24 -5.52 -0.16
C ASP A 15 9.17 -4.51 -0.61
N GLY A 16 8.97 -3.46 0.20
CA GLY A 16 7.96 -2.42 -0.01
C GLY A 16 6.54 -2.81 0.37
N VAL A 17 5.66 -1.82 0.37
CA VAL A 17 4.26 -1.96 0.83
C VAL A 17 3.31 -1.72 -0.34
N PHE A 18 2.38 -2.65 -0.55
CA PHE A 18 1.48 -2.66 -1.71
C PHE A 18 0.03 -2.79 -1.32
N ILE A 19 -0.86 -2.24 -2.14
CA ILE A 19 -2.30 -2.46 -2.03
C ILE A 19 -2.63 -3.90 -2.44
N SER A 20 -3.16 -4.67 -1.49
CA SER A 20 -3.50 -6.08 -1.68
C SER A 20 -4.97 -6.31 -2.01
N ARG A 21 -5.85 -5.39 -1.59
CA ARG A 21 -7.31 -5.49 -1.79
C ARG A 21 -7.96 -4.13 -1.64
N LEU A 22 -9.06 -3.90 -2.37
CA LEU A 22 -10.00 -2.81 -2.14
C LEU A 22 -11.27 -3.36 -1.48
N ALA A 23 -11.82 -2.64 -0.50
CA ALA A 23 -13.06 -3.01 0.15
C ALA A 23 -14.25 -2.61 -0.73
N ALA A 24 -15.22 -3.51 -0.89
CA ALA A 24 -16.43 -3.27 -1.66
C ALA A 24 -17.22 -2.08 -1.09
N GLY A 25 -17.67 -1.19 -1.97
CA GLY A 25 -18.40 0.03 -1.61
C GLY A 25 -17.54 1.10 -0.94
N SER A 26 -16.21 0.94 -0.89
CA SER A 26 -15.33 1.95 -0.31
C SER A 26 -15.04 3.10 -1.27
N VAL A 27 -14.60 4.23 -0.72
CA VAL A 27 -14.18 5.40 -1.51
C VAL A 27 -13.02 5.05 -2.46
N ALA A 28 -12.07 4.22 -2.01
CA ALA A 28 -10.94 3.77 -2.83
C ALA A 28 -11.39 2.91 -4.02
N GLU A 29 -12.43 2.11 -3.86
CA GLU A 29 -13.02 1.34 -4.96
C GLU A 29 -13.81 2.26 -5.91
N GLN A 30 -14.65 3.13 -5.36
CA GLN A 30 -15.57 3.97 -6.15
C GLN A 30 -14.85 5.04 -6.99
N ASN A 31 -13.76 5.62 -6.48
CA ASN A 31 -13.03 6.65 -7.21
C ASN A 31 -12.11 6.08 -8.31
N GLY A 32 -11.78 4.78 -8.25
CA GLY A 32 -10.91 4.09 -9.21
C GLY A 32 -9.47 4.62 -9.30
N LEU A 33 -9.05 5.47 -8.36
CA LEU A 33 -7.71 6.08 -8.35
C LEU A 33 -6.65 5.14 -7.80
N LEU A 34 -7.05 4.22 -6.91
CA LEU A 34 -6.18 3.20 -6.33
C LEU A 34 -6.47 1.84 -6.97
N LYS A 35 -5.41 1.06 -7.19
CA LYS A 35 -5.50 -0.29 -7.78
C LYS A 35 -4.76 -1.31 -6.94
N ILE A 36 -5.22 -2.55 -7.02
CA ILE A 36 -4.49 -3.69 -6.45
C ILE A 36 -3.15 -3.80 -7.16
N GLY A 37 -2.07 -3.89 -6.38
CA GLY A 37 -0.69 -3.92 -6.87
C GLY A 37 0.01 -2.56 -6.89
N ASP A 38 -0.68 -1.46 -6.58
CA ASP A 38 -0.02 -0.16 -6.41
C ASP A 38 0.90 -0.19 -5.19
N GLU A 39 2.07 0.42 -5.32
CA GLU A 39 3.03 0.59 -4.23
C GLU A 39 2.80 1.90 -3.48
N ILE A 40 2.90 1.84 -2.15
CA ILE A 40 2.95 3.03 -1.31
C ILE A 40 4.38 3.59 -1.31
N LEU A 41 4.53 4.77 -1.92
CA LEU A 41 5.82 5.43 -2.06
C LEU A 41 6.13 6.39 -0.91
N SER A 42 5.09 6.99 -0.31
CA SER A 42 5.22 7.92 0.81
C SER A 42 4.00 7.87 1.71
N VAL A 43 4.20 8.16 2.99
CA VAL A 43 3.10 8.38 3.94
C VAL A 43 3.41 9.63 4.75
N ASN A 44 2.43 10.54 4.86
CA ASN A 44 2.58 11.81 5.59
C ASN A 44 3.80 12.65 5.16
N GLY A 45 4.18 12.59 3.88
CA GLY A 45 5.36 13.29 3.35
C GLY A 45 6.70 12.59 3.62
N ALA A 46 6.73 11.49 4.39
CA ALA A 46 7.91 10.65 4.54
C ALA A 46 7.98 9.62 3.42
N VAL A 47 9.13 9.50 2.77
CA VAL A 47 9.37 8.51 1.72
C VAL A 47 9.51 7.11 2.35
N VAL A 48 8.73 6.17 1.83
CA VAL A 48 8.68 4.77 2.32
C VAL A 48 8.82 3.73 1.20
N ASN A 49 9.20 4.15 -0.01
CA ASN A 49 9.43 3.23 -1.12
C ASN A 49 10.41 2.12 -0.72
N ARG A 50 10.09 0.88 -1.08
CA ARG A 50 10.89 -0.32 -0.73
C ARG A 50 11.15 -0.57 0.77
N LYS A 51 10.56 0.21 1.69
CA LYS A 51 10.64 -0.11 3.12
C LYS A 51 9.76 -1.31 3.46
N ARG A 52 10.15 -2.08 4.48
CA ARG A 52 9.30 -3.16 4.98
C ARG A 52 8.12 -2.58 5.75
N LEU A 53 7.07 -3.37 5.93
CA LEU A 53 5.88 -2.88 6.62
C LEU A 53 6.21 -2.43 8.06
N GLU A 54 7.09 -3.16 8.74
CA GLU A 54 7.58 -2.84 10.08
C GLU A 54 8.25 -1.46 10.15
N ASP A 55 9.11 -1.14 9.17
CA ASP A 55 9.82 0.14 9.09
C ASP A 55 8.86 1.32 8.84
N VAL A 56 7.73 1.06 8.18
CA VAL A 56 6.71 2.08 7.88
C VAL A 56 5.86 2.38 9.10
N VAL A 57 5.50 1.37 9.89
CA VAL A 57 4.66 1.54 11.09
C VAL A 57 5.40 2.29 12.20
N ILE A 58 6.70 2.06 12.36
CA ILE A 58 7.51 2.70 13.41
C ILE A 58 7.81 4.18 13.08
N SER A 59 7.67 4.58 11.82
CA SER A 59 8.01 5.93 11.34
C SER A 59 6.83 6.92 11.37
N MET A 60 5.67 6.53 11.93
CA MET A 60 4.45 7.35 11.97
C MET A 60 3.99 7.71 13.38
#